data_AF-A0AAV4G6C5-F1
#
_entry.id   AF-A0AAV4G6C5-F1
#
_cell.length_a   1.000
_cell.length_b   1.000
_cell.length_c   1.000
_cell.angle_alpha   90.00
_cell.angle_beta   90.00
_cell.angle_gamma   90.00
#
_symmetry.space_group_name_H-M   'P 1'
#
loop_
_entity.id
_entity.type
_entity.pdbx_description
1 polymer ?
#
loop_
_entity_poly.entity_id
_entity_poly.type
_entity_poly.pdbx_seq_one_letter_code
_entity_poly.pdbx_strand_id
1 'polypeptide(L)'
;MTGHCSVSKKAYGDMWHEEQMGRGANDIASAVIKILNAIADDHAGDPRLRNMILWSDSCVPQNRNRVFFTAVKYFLSQHPEINYRTKVL
;
A
#
# COMPACT_ATOMS: atom_id res chain seq x y z
N MET A 1 3.87 3.22 8.81
CA MET A 1 2.87 3.56 7.77
C MET A 1 1.58 2.84 8.06
N THR A 2 0.46 3.43 7.68
CA THR A 2 -0.87 2.87 7.93
C THR A 2 -1.66 2.77 6.63
N GLY A 3 -2.32 1.64 6.42
CA GLY A 3 -3.32 1.44 5.37
C GLY A 3 -4.66 1.08 6.00
N HIS A 4 -5.75 1.58 5.43
CA HIS A 4 -7.11 1.25 5.89
C HIS A 4 -7.87 0.54 4.79
N CYS A 5 -8.43 -0.64 5.11
CA CYS A 5 -9.30 -1.37 4.21
C CYS A 5 -10.76 -1.04 4.52
N SER A 6 -11.43 -0.32 3.61
CA SER A 6 -12.81 0.11 3.82
C SER A 6 -13.83 -1.04 3.87
N VAL A 7 -13.52 -2.17 3.21
CA VAL A 7 -14.40 -3.35 3.14
C VAL A 7 -14.47 -4.06 4.50
N SER A 8 -13.31 -4.32 5.10
CA SER A 8 -13.21 -5.04 6.37
C SER A 8 -13.24 -4.12 7.60
N LYS A 9 -13.13 -2.80 7.40
CA LYS A 9 -12.93 -1.80 8.45
C LYS A 9 -11.66 -2.05 9.28
N LYS A 10 -10.72 -2.84 8.77
CA LYS A 10 -9.43 -3.09 9.41
C LYS A 10 -8.41 -2.03 9.01
N ALA A 11 -7.60 -1.63 9.98
CA ALA A 11 -6.38 -0.88 9.75
C ALA A 11 -5.18 -1.84 9.78
N TYR A 12 -4.26 -1.64 8.86
CA TYR A 12 -3.00 -2.34 8.74
C TYR A 12 -1.89 -1.34 9.04
N GLY A 13 -1.00 -1.69 9.95
CA GLY A 13 0.13 -0.86 10.34
C GLY A 13 1.42 -1.61 10.12
N ASP A 14 2.37 -0.96 9.45
CA ASP A 14 3.75 -1.41 9.43
C ASP A 14 4.62 -0.37 10.14
N MET A 15 5.46 -0.85 11.05
CA MET A 15 6.33 -0.03 11.89
C MET A 15 7.76 -0.44 11.65
N TRP A 16 8.61 0.56 11.47
CA TRP A 16 10.04 0.40 11.29
C TRP A 16 10.74 0.82 12.57
N HIS A 17 11.86 0.17 12.83
CA HIS A 17 12.71 0.51 13.95
C HIS A 17 13.41 1.85 13.67
N GLU A 18 13.17 2.85 14.53
CA GLU A 18 13.68 4.21 14.32
C GLU A 18 15.21 4.32 14.40
N GLU A 19 15.88 3.36 15.07
CA GLU A 19 17.34 3.35 15.18
C GLU A 19 18.05 2.86 13.90
N GLN A 20 17.31 2.30 12.92
CA GLN A 20 17.90 1.99 11.62
C GLN A 20 18.01 3.28 10.79
N MET A 21 19.25 3.76 10.64
CA MET A 21 19.59 4.93 9.84
C MET A 21 19.11 4.79 8.39
N GLY A 22 18.34 5.78 7.93
CA GLY A 22 17.89 5.90 6.54
C GLY A 22 16.37 5.78 6.42
N ARG A 23 15.66 6.92 6.54
CA ARG A 23 14.26 6.99 6.09
C ARG A 23 14.23 7.05 4.56
N GLY A 24 14.49 5.92 3.93
CA GLY A 24 14.71 5.79 2.50
C GLY A 24 13.42 5.64 1.70
N ALA A 25 13.56 5.66 0.37
CA ALA A 25 12.47 5.26 -0.52
C ALA A 25 12.15 3.76 -0.34
N ASN A 26 13.16 2.94 -0.05
CA ASN A 26 13.02 1.49 0.07
C ASN A 26 12.17 1.08 1.27
N ASP A 27 12.29 1.77 2.40
CA ASP A 27 11.51 1.46 3.61
C ASP A 27 10.02 1.77 3.40
N ILE A 28 9.74 2.90 2.75
CA ILE A 28 8.38 3.28 2.36
C ILE A 28 7.83 2.26 1.36
N ALA A 29 8.60 1.88 0.34
CA ALA A 29 8.14 0.91 -0.65
C ALA A 29 7.89 -0.47 -0.04
N SER A 30 8.80 -0.96 0.81
CA SER A 30 8.66 -2.28 1.46
C SER A 30 7.46 -2.32 2.39
N ALA A 31 7.20 -1.23 3.10
CA ALA A 31 6.02 -1.08 3.94
C ALA A 31 4.71 -1.11 3.17
N VAL A 32 4.63 -0.37 2.07
CA VAL A 32 3.45 -0.37 1.20
C VAL A 32 3.20 -1.79 0.70
N ILE A 33 4.23 -2.46 0.19
CA ILE A 33 4.10 -3.82 -0.33
C ILE A 33 3.65 -4.81 0.76
N LYS A 34 4.24 -4.75 1.96
CA LYS A 34 3.83 -5.60 3.09
C LYS A 34 2.37 -5.40 3.47
N ILE A 35 1.93 -4.14 3.57
CA ILE A 35 0.54 -3.81 3.88
C ILE A 35 -0.41 -4.33 2.80
N LEU A 36 -0.06 -4.13 1.51
CA LEU A 36 -0.89 -4.59 0.40
C LEU A 36 -0.97 -6.12 0.33
N ASN A 37 0.14 -6.83 0.55
CA ASN A 37 0.16 -8.30 0.63
C ASN A 37 -0.70 -8.79 1.80
N ALA A 38 -0.57 -8.19 2.98
CA ALA A 38 -1.40 -8.57 4.13
C ALA A 38 -2.90 -8.35 3.86
N ILE A 39 -3.27 -7.29 3.14
CA ILE A 39 -4.65 -7.06 2.70
C ILE A 39 -5.07 -8.10 1.66
N ALA A 40 -4.22 -8.43 0.69
CA ALA A 40 -4.53 -9.43 -0.33
C ALA A 40 -4.72 -10.82 0.29
N ASP A 41 -3.85 -11.22 1.21
CA ASP A 41 -3.90 -12.50 1.90
C ASP A 41 -5.14 -12.61 2.80
N ASP A 42 -5.43 -11.58 3.60
CA ASP A 42 -6.62 -11.52 4.46
C ASP A 42 -7.94 -11.64 3.66
N HIS A 43 -7.92 -11.26 2.38
CA HIS A 43 -9.10 -11.19 1.51
C HIS A 43 -8.99 -12.07 0.26
N ALA A 44 -8.09 -13.06 0.25
CA ALA A 44 -7.81 -13.88 -0.93
C ALA A 44 -9.04 -14.65 -1.47
N GLY A 45 -9.98 -14.98 -0.58
CA GLY A 45 -11.25 -15.61 -0.93
C GLY A 45 -12.39 -14.64 -1.29
N ASP A 46 -12.17 -13.33 -1.18
CA ASP A 46 -13.20 -12.31 -1.42
C ASP A 46 -13.20 -11.86 -2.90
N PRO A 47 -14.30 -12.06 -3.65
CA PRO A 47 -14.41 -11.62 -5.04
C PRO A 47 -14.20 -10.11 -5.22
N ARG A 48 -14.41 -9.31 -4.17
CA ARG A 48 -14.24 -7.84 -4.20
C ARG A 48 -12.78 -7.43 -4.33
N LEU A 49 -11.82 -8.27 -3.97
CA LEU A 49 -10.38 -7.99 -4.11
C LEU A 49 -9.99 -7.77 -5.59
N ARG A 50 -10.74 -8.35 -6.53
CA ARG A 50 -10.54 -8.14 -7.98
C ARG A 50 -10.72 -6.69 -8.43
N ASN A 51 -11.34 -5.84 -7.62
CA ASN A 51 -11.57 -4.43 -7.93
C ASN A 51 -11.10 -3.55 -6.77
N MET A 52 -9.85 -3.11 -6.82
CA MET A 52 -9.23 -2.32 -5.75
C MET A 52 -9.19 -0.82 -6.12
N ILE A 53 -9.56 0.05 -5.17
CA ILE A 53 -9.34 1.49 -5.30
C ILE A 53 -8.31 1.91 -4.25
N LEU A 54 -7.17 2.41 -4.72
CA LEU A 54 -6.03 2.81 -3.90
C LEU A 54 -6.01 4.33 -3.79
N TRP A 55 -5.91 4.82 -2.55
CA TRP A 55 -5.87 6.24 -2.21
C TRP A 55 -4.59 6.53 -1.45
N SER A 56 -3.86 7.57 -1.87
CA SER A 56 -2.72 8.11 -1.12
C SER A 56 -2.98 9.57 -0.78
N ASP A 57 -2.63 9.96 0.44
CA ASP A 57 -2.65 11.35 0.89
C ASP A 57 -1.40 12.10 0.40
N SER A 58 -1.55 13.28 -0.24
CA SER A 58 -0.43 14.11 -0.72
C SER A 58 -0.01 15.20 0.24
N CYS A 59 0.18 14.87 1.52
CA CYS A 59 0.72 15.83 2.47
C CYS A 59 2.09 16.36 1.98
N VAL A 60 2.14 17.65 1.65
CA VAL A 60 3.23 18.33 0.92
C VAL A 60 4.63 18.14 1.54
N PRO A 61 4.82 18.18 2.89
CA PRO A 61 6.14 17.95 3.49
C PRO A 61 6.63 16.49 3.42
N GLN A 62 5.74 15.54 3.12
CA GLN A 62 6.03 14.10 3.09
C GLN A 62 5.87 13.47 1.70
N ASN A 63 5.75 14.29 0.65
CA ASN A 63 5.41 13.84 -0.70
C ASN A 63 6.44 12.87 -1.29
N ARG A 64 6.29 11.60 -0.93
CA ARG A 64 6.99 10.43 -1.46
C ARG A 64 6.04 9.66 -2.38
N ASN A 65 5.06 10.34 -2.99
CA ASN A 65 4.04 9.72 -3.83
C ASN A 65 4.66 8.94 -4.99
N ARG A 66 5.80 9.39 -5.53
CA ARG A 66 6.56 8.62 -6.52
C ARG A 66 6.97 7.23 -6.02
N VAL A 67 7.46 7.16 -4.78
CA VAL A 67 7.87 5.89 -4.16
C VAL A 67 6.66 5.01 -3.91
N PHE A 68 5.61 5.58 -3.31
CA PHE A 68 4.35 4.89 -3.05
C PHE A 68 3.75 4.31 -4.33
N PHE A 69 3.64 5.13 -5.38
CA PHE A 69 3.06 4.73 -6.66
C PHE A 69 3.91 3.68 -7.38
N THR A 70 5.23 3.75 -7.26
CA THR A 70 6.14 2.72 -7.78
C THR A 70 5.91 1.39 -7.06
N ALA A 71 5.81 1.41 -5.73
CA ALA A 71 5.55 0.22 -4.91
C ALA A 71 4.18 -0.40 -5.22
N VAL A 72 3.15 0.43 -5.37
CA VAL A 72 1.80 0.00 -5.80
C VAL A 72 1.85 -0.66 -7.17
N LYS A 73 2.50 -0.04 -8.16
CA LYS A 73 2.66 -0.63 -9.50
C LYS A 73 3.40 -1.96 -9.46
N TYR A 74 4.45 -2.06 -8.64
CA TYR A 74 5.20 -3.29 -8.46
C TYR A 74 4.29 -4.40 -7.90
N PHE A 75 3.54 -4.13 -6.82
CA PHE A 75 2.55 -5.06 -6.27
C PHE A 75 1.54 -5.53 -7.34
N LEU A 76 0.95 -4.58 -8.07
CA LEU A 76 -0.04 -4.90 -9.11
C LEU A 76 0.54 -5.71 -10.28
N SER A 77 1.83 -5.57 -10.58
CA SER A 77 2.48 -6.39 -11.61
C SER A 77 2.61 -7.87 -11.20
N GLN A 78 2.62 -8.15 -9.89
CA GLN A 78 2.63 -9.52 -9.36
C GLN A 78 1.22 -10.12 -9.25
N HIS A 79 0.18 -9.27 -9.31
CA HIS A 79 -1.23 -9.64 -9.17
C HIS A 79 -2.08 -9.19 -10.37
N PRO A 80 -1.86 -9.78 -11.56
CA PRO A 80 -2.56 -9.40 -12.79
C PRO A 80 -4.09 -9.60 -12.73
N GLU A 81 -4.58 -10.39 -11.78
CA GLU A 81 -6.00 -10.63 -11.52
C GLU A 81 -6.73 -9.44 -10.87
N ILE A 82 -5.99 -8.46 -10.33
CA ILE A 82 -6.55 -7.30 -9.65
C ILE A 82 -6.73 -6.16 -10.66
N ASN A 83 -7.99 -5.82 -10.95
CA ASN A 83 -8.32 -4.55 -11.59
C ASN A 83 -8.20 -3.44 -10.55
N TYR A 84 -7.48 -2.37 -10.89
CA TYR A 84 -7.20 -1.29 -9.94
C TYR A 84 -7.51 0.10 -10.50
N ARG A 85 -7.83 1.01 -9.59
CA ARG A 85 -7.84 2.46 -9.84
C ARG A 85 -7.06 3.16 -8.74
N THR A 86 -6.12 4.02 -9.12
CA THR A 86 -5.33 4.82 -8.18
C THR A 86 -5.82 6.27 -8.18
N LYS A 87 -5.96 6.86 -7.00
CA LYS A 87 -6.32 8.26 -6.81
C LYS A 87 -5.40 8.90 -5.78
N VAL A 88 -5.01 10.14 -6.05
CA VAL A 88 -4.15 10.94 -5.20
C VAL A 88 -5.00 12.13 -4.73
N LEU A 89 -5.11 12.32 -3.41
CA LEU A 89 -5.79 13.47 -2.81
C LEU A 89 -4.79 14.58 -2.50
#